data_AF-A0A0F8VY35-F1
#
_entry.id   AF-A0A0F8VY35-F1
#
_cell.length_a   1.000
_cell.length_b   1.000
_cell.length_c   1.000
_cell.angle_alpha   90.00
_cell.angle_beta   90.00
_cell.angle_gamma   90.00
#
_symmetry.space_group_name_H-M   'P 1'
#
loop_
_entity.id
_entity.type
_entity.pdbx_description
1 polymer ?
#
loop_
_entity_poly.entity_id
_entity_poly.type
_entity_poly.pdbx_seq_one_letter_code
_entity_poly.pdbx_strand_id
1 'polypeptide(L)'
;MSISGPKIFKLNFDGSFDNIAYENIKEVFTIVNILAIYVTQKKTMYIWIGKKATQALKNHISNIRVLVKEEFPDFRIIRNNTVEMREEPYDFFQNLNINKEELYEQIDYQEKILLPILNDIDKLKDKSERFIKTTSYDDALKTTKEIIEMAKKIGDEALIAEQEKLISELTTKGESKKVIDEITNKTTEFEKKFHTLIEKREFLSANNILEEFKKVLGENYDLTQVPSTTEFITNGEKILKKEQDRLQRELKRLENDLLLSFKNLDTKTAVDIMREGNSLLLNLLNDEIKVKWKKLDDDLKIVKRKIELKKNIDTFFTESKLLKNNYQFKEIKDKIEELVPLVKNLNFSDYQKKLESFKKEILSAEKSYNKSLSEIVELEKLIKDNQANNLIDDILKNCEKILKISKSINKSDIVESYLTIVKQTESLKEENRLFEENQKKLKQELSNLVKSLTSALKNFELSKASEIIQKGKIALIELVDEEIKKKWDGFEKKYLAAKSLIEEIEKLSKSGLQALETKAYDESLKFYKQIVDKIEGYEN
;
A
#
# COMPACT_ATOMS: atom_id res chain seq x y z
N MET A 1 113.92 30.17 -5.03
CA MET A 1 112.67 29.42 -4.73
C MET A 1 111.87 30.27 -3.77
N SER A 2 110.70 30.71 -4.16
CA SER A 2 109.77 31.46 -3.32
C SER A 2 109.42 30.63 -2.08
N ILE A 3 109.67 31.19 -0.90
CA ILE A 3 109.29 30.57 0.38
C ILE A 3 107.76 30.57 0.41
N SER A 4 107.14 29.44 0.05
CA SER A 4 105.70 29.26 0.16
C SER A 4 105.35 29.25 1.66
N GLY A 5 104.66 30.30 2.11
CA GLY A 5 104.18 30.45 3.47
C GLY A 5 103.13 29.39 3.85
N PRO A 6 102.65 29.39 5.10
CA PRO A 6 101.56 28.51 5.49
C PRO A 6 100.28 28.91 4.73
N LYS A 7 99.45 27.92 4.42
CA LYS A 7 98.13 28.12 3.80
C LYS A 7 97.07 28.13 4.88
N ILE A 8 96.17 29.11 4.85
CA ILE A 8 95.17 29.32 5.88
C ILE A 8 93.80 29.18 5.25
N PHE A 9 92.94 28.44 5.91
CA PHE A 9 91.60 28.16 5.47
C PHE A 9 90.64 28.51 6.60
N LYS A 10 89.68 29.39 6.35
CA LYS A 10 88.57 29.64 7.28
C LYS A 10 87.47 28.62 7.00
N LEU A 11 87.01 27.93 8.03
CA LEU A 11 85.91 26.98 7.90
C LEU A 11 84.57 27.73 7.84
N ASN A 12 83.78 27.42 6.82
CA ASN A 12 82.42 27.94 6.62
C ASN A 12 81.37 27.00 7.22
N PHE A 13 80.13 27.50 7.37
CA PHE A 13 79.02 26.75 7.98
C PHE A 13 78.65 25.45 7.28
N ASP A 14 78.78 25.42 5.95
CA ASP A 14 78.49 24.23 5.13
C ASP A 14 79.63 23.21 5.13
N GLY A 15 80.74 23.52 5.81
CA GLY A 15 81.95 22.70 5.85
C GLY A 15 82.96 23.00 4.74
N SER A 16 82.70 23.99 3.87
CA SER A 16 83.66 24.47 2.87
C SER A 16 84.75 25.35 3.50
N PHE A 17 85.77 25.70 2.71
CA PHE A 17 86.89 26.53 3.16
C PHE A 17 87.10 27.78 2.30
N ASP A 18 87.24 28.92 2.96
CA ASP A 18 87.77 30.13 2.31
C ASP A 18 89.28 30.19 2.47
N ASN A 19 90.00 30.26 1.35
CA ASN A 19 91.44 30.45 1.37
C ASN A 19 91.79 31.89 1.75
N ILE A 20 92.50 32.06 2.85
CA ILE A 20 92.90 33.36 3.38
C ILE A 20 94.37 33.62 3.02
N ALA A 21 94.62 34.79 2.42
CA ALA A 21 95.97 35.25 2.15
C ALA A 21 96.77 35.37 3.46
N TYR A 22 98.02 34.92 3.44
CA TYR A 22 98.86 34.83 4.64
C TYR A 22 99.10 36.19 5.30
N GLU A 23 99.13 37.25 4.51
CA GLU A 23 99.26 38.63 4.97
C GLU A 23 98.12 39.03 5.93
N ASN A 24 96.96 38.39 5.79
CA ASN A 24 95.76 38.66 6.57
C ASN A 24 95.55 37.65 7.70
N ILE A 25 96.53 36.79 8.01
CA ILE A 25 96.39 35.70 8.99
C ILE A 25 95.96 36.21 10.37
N LYS A 26 96.44 37.38 10.78
CA LYS A 26 96.10 37.99 12.06
C LYS A 26 94.63 38.38 12.11
N GLU A 27 94.08 38.93 11.03
CA GLU A 27 92.71 39.44 10.96
C GLU A 27 91.66 38.32 11.05
N VAL A 28 92.01 37.10 10.67
CA VAL A 28 91.09 35.95 10.67
C VAL A 28 91.07 35.15 11.97
N PHE A 29 92.04 35.37 12.88
CA PHE A 29 92.00 34.85 14.25
C PHE A 29 90.94 35.59 15.05
N THR A 30 89.70 35.15 14.90
CA THR A 30 88.58 35.68 15.65
C THR A 30 88.07 34.68 16.66
N ILE A 31 87.49 35.18 17.75
CA ILE A 31 86.99 34.31 18.81
C ILE A 31 85.83 33.41 18.35
N VAL A 32 85.25 33.65 17.17
CA VAL A 32 84.11 32.90 16.60
C VAL A 32 84.49 31.98 15.42
N ASN A 33 85.70 32.09 14.88
CA ASN A 33 86.13 31.32 13.71
C ASN A 33 86.78 29.99 14.08
N ILE A 34 86.79 29.06 13.12
CA ILE A 34 87.68 27.90 13.11
C ILE A 34 88.57 28.00 11.87
N LEU A 35 89.87 27.87 12.05
CA LEU A 35 90.86 27.96 10.98
C LEU A 35 91.59 26.64 10.81
N ALA A 36 91.73 26.15 9.58
CA ALA A 36 92.65 25.09 9.22
C ALA A 36 93.92 25.72 8.61
N ILE A 37 95.06 25.51 9.24
CA ILE A 37 96.33 26.15 8.88
C ILE A 37 97.34 25.07 8.52
N TYR A 38 97.73 25.00 7.25
CA TYR A 38 98.67 24.02 6.74
C TYR A 38 100.07 24.63 6.56
N VAL A 39 101.03 24.14 7.34
CA VAL A 39 102.44 24.54 7.27
C VAL A 39 103.19 23.63 6.30
N THR A 40 103.27 24.05 5.04
CA THR A 40 103.79 23.26 3.90
C THR A 40 105.16 22.61 4.16
N GLN A 41 106.11 23.37 4.71
CA GLN A 41 107.48 22.87 4.96
C GLN A 41 107.55 21.77 6.02
N LYS A 42 106.64 21.80 7.00
CA LYS A 42 106.58 20.86 8.12
C LYS A 42 105.58 19.74 7.89
N LYS A 43 104.72 19.86 6.87
CA LYS A 43 103.62 18.93 6.61
C LYS A 43 102.69 18.77 7.82
N THR A 44 102.51 19.85 8.57
CA THR A 44 101.70 19.92 9.80
C THR A 44 100.45 20.74 9.51
N MET A 45 99.29 20.26 9.95
CA MET A 45 98.04 21.01 9.95
C MET A 45 97.69 21.38 11.39
N TYR A 46 97.38 22.65 11.63
CA TYR A 46 96.79 23.14 12.86
C TYR A 46 95.32 23.46 12.60
N ILE A 47 94.43 22.97 13.46
CA ILE A 47 93.03 23.36 13.49
C ILE A 47 92.89 24.29 14.70
N TRP A 48 92.85 25.59 14.44
CA TRP A 48 92.69 26.60 15.49
C TRP A 48 91.21 26.88 15.72
N ILE A 49 90.77 26.83 16.97
CA ILE A 49 89.36 26.97 17.35
C ILE A 49 89.19 28.21 18.22
N GLY A 50 88.46 29.21 17.71
CA GLY A 50 88.00 30.33 18.50
C GLY A 50 87.12 29.87 19.65
N LYS A 51 87.33 30.44 20.85
CA LYS A 51 86.63 30.04 22.09
C LYS A 51 85.10 30.08 22.00
N LYS A 52 84.56 30.96 21.17
CA LYS A 52 83.13 31.20 20.94
C LYS A 52 82.64 30.72 19.57
N ALA A 53 83.42 29.89 18.87
CA ALA A 53 82.97 29.26 17.63
C ALA A 53 81.68 28.46 17.86
N THR A 54 80.75 28.57 16.91
CA THR A 54 79.44 27.93 16.99
C THR A 54 79.56 26.40 17.01
N GLN A 55 78.58 25.73 17.61
CA GLN A 55 78.58 24.26 17.64
C GLN A 55 78.49 23.66 16.24
N ALA A 56 77.80 24.33 15.31
CA ALA A 56 77.73 23.93 13.91
C ALA A 56 79.13 23.83 13.28
N LEU A 57 79.97 24.87 13.42
CA LEU A 57 81.36 24.82 12.96
C LEU A 57 82.16 23.72 13.68
N LYS A 58 81.98 23.58 14.99
CA LYS A 58 82.68 22.54 15.78
C LYS A 58 82.36 21.12 15.32
N ASN A 59 81.15 20.87 14.83
CA ASN A 59 80.75 19.56 14.33
C ASN A 59 81.54 19.11 13.09
N HIS A 60 82.15 20.05 12.35
CA HIS A 60 83.00 19.72 11.21
C HIS A 60 84.45 19.40 11.60
N ILE A 61 84.90 19.70 12.83
CA ILE A 61 86.31 19.57 13.26
C ILE A 61 86.89 18.19 12.95
N SER A 62 86.15 17.11 13.26
CA SER A 62 86.59 15.74 13.02
C SER A 62 86.86 15.43 11.54
N ASN A 63 86.19 16.18 10.65
CA ASN A 63 86.21 15.96 9.21
C ASN A 63 87.07 16.98 8.46
N ILE A 64 87.53 18.07 9.10
CA ILE A 64 88.38 19.11 8.49
C ILE A 64 89.56 18.49 7.74
N ARG A 65 90.24 17.49 8.33
CA ARG A 65 91.36 16.81 7.68
C ARG A 65 90.97 16.08 6.39
N VAL A 66 89.79 15.47 6.38
CA VAL A 66 89.26 14.78 5.20
C VAL A 66 88.90 15.81 4.14
N LEU A 67 88.15 16.84 4.51
CA LEU A 67 87.70 17.91 3.62
C LEU A 67 88.87 18.67 2.97
N VAL A 68 89.87 19.08 3.76
CA VAL A 68 91.08 19.74 3.25
C VAL A 68 91.87 18.83 2.30
N LYS A 69 91.87 17.51 2.53
CA LYS A 69 92.56 16.56 1.64
C LYS A 69 91.79 16.31 0.34
N GLU A 70 90.46 16.29 0.40
CA GLU A 70 89.61 16.17 -0.80
C GLU A 70 89.74 17.41 -1.68
N GLU A 71 89.73 18.60 -1.08
CA GLU A 71 89.84 19.87 -1.80
C GLU A 71 91.27 20.17 -2.26
N PHE A 72 92.28 19.74 -1.49
CA PHE A 72 93.70 19.90 -1.82
C PHE A 72 94.44 18.55 -1.78
N PRO A 73 94.29 17.68 -2.80
CA PRO A 73 94.88 16.34 -2.84
C PRO A 73 96.41 16.30 -2.69
N ASP A 74 97.09 17.39 -3.07
CA ASP A 74 98.54 17.52 -3.01
C ASP A 74 99.07 17.73 -1.58
N PHE A 75 98.20 18.01 -0.60
CA PHE A 75 98.65 18.21 0.78
C PHE A 75 98.96 16.87 1.44
N ARG A 76 100.26 16.67 1.70
CA ARG A 76 100.71 15.56 2.54
C ARG A 76 100.72 16.00 4.00
N ILE A 77 99.68 15.66 4.76
CA ILE A 77 99.54 15.99 6.19
C ILE A 77 100.09 14.84 7.04
N ILE A 78 101.22 15.06 7.72
CA ILE A 78 101.90 14.09 8.60
C ILE A 78 101.44 14.24 10.05
N ARG A 79 101.25 15.48 10.51
CA ARG A 79 100.79 15.81 11.87
C ARG A 79 99.55 16.67 11.81
N ASN A 80 98.57 16.40 12.67
CA ASN A 80 97.33 17.15 12.80
C ASN A 80 97.16 17.54 14.27
N ASN A 81 97.15 18.83 14.56
CA ASN A 81 97.02 19.37 15.90
C ASN A 81 95.75 20.21 15.98
N THR A 82 94.83 19.83 16.86
CA THR A 82 93.70 20.69 17.22
C THR A 82 94.12 21.57 18.38
N VAL A 83 93.91 22.87 18.25
CA VAL A 83 94.41 23.89 19.16
C VAL A 83 93.26 24.81 19.52
N GLU A 84 92.93 24.88 20.81
CA GLU A 84 91.99 25.87 21.30
C GLU A 84 92.67 27.22 21.47
N MET A 85 91.90 28.29 21.28
CA MET A 85 92.35 29.66 21.53
C MET A 85 92.98 29.80 22.93
N ARG A 86 94.21 30.34 22.99
CA ARG A 86 95.09 30.45 24.19
C ARG A 86 95.78 29.17 24.64
N GLU A 87 95.56 28.05 23.97
CA GLU A 87 96.27 26.78 24.20
C GLU A 87 97.27 26.48 23.08
N GLU A 88 97.69 27.51 22.32
CA GLU A 88 98.60 27.34 21.21
C GLU A 88 100.00 26.90 21.69
N PRO A 89 100.54 25.80 21.15
CA PRO A 89 101.88 25.33 21.54
C PRO A 89 102.96 26.26 20.99
N TYR A 90 104.15 26.24 21.60
CA TYR A 90 105.25 27.13 21.20
C TYR A 90 105.62 27.03 19.71
N ASP A 91 105.55 25.82 19.14
CA ASP A 91 105.83 25.57 17.73
C ASP A 91 104.78 26.18 16.79
N PHE A 92 103.53 26.39 17.23
CA PHE A 92 102.50 27.09 16.47
C PHE A 92 102.94 28.52 16.12
N PHE A 93 103.35 29.29 17.12
CA PHE A 93 103.80 30.67 16.95
C PHE A 93 105.05 30.76 16.06
N GLN A 94 106.02 29.86 16.29
CA GLN A 94 107.23 29.79 15.46
C GLN A 94 106.93 29.44 14.00
N ASN A 95 106.07 28.45 13.76
CA ASN A 95 105.78 27.97 12.42
C ASN A 95 104.94 28.96 11.60
N LEU A 96 104.15 29.80 12.27
CA LEU A 96 103.33 30.82 11.63
C LEU A 96 103.95 32.21 11.65
N ASN A 97 105.15 32.38 12.24
CA ASN A 97 105.80 33.68 12.40
C ASN A 97 104.87 34.76 12.98
N ILE A 98 104.07 34.38 13.99
CA ILE A 98 103.15 35.27 14.71
C ILE A 98 103.72 35.49 16.11
N ASN A 99 103.75 36.75 16.54
CA ASN A 99 104.03 37.11 17.91
C ASN A 99 102.86 36.71 18.84
N LYS A 100 103.18 36.03 19.94
CA LYS A 100 102.19 35.51 20.89
C LYS A 100 101.44 36.65 21.60
N GLU A 101 102.17 37.64 22.08
CA GLU A 101 101.65 38.80 22.78
C GLU A 101 100.69 39.60 21.87
N GLU A 102 101.07 39.85 20.61
CA GLU A 102 100.23 40.55 19.64
C GLU A 102 98.92 39.81 19.33
N LEU A 103 98.97 38.49 19.15
CA LEU A 103 97.76 37.68 18.93
C LEU A 103 96.83 37.73 20.14
N TYR A 104 97.39 37.66 21.35
CA TYR A 104 96.60 37.69 22.58
C TYR A 104 96.02 39.07 22.86
N GLU A 105 96.75 40.16 22.61
CA GLU A 105 96.19 41.52 22.68
C GLU A 105 95.00 41.70 21.71
N GLN A 106 95.11 41.17 20.50
CA GLN A 106 94.02 41.19 19.52
C GLN A 106 92.82 40.36 19.99
N ILE A 107 93.06 39.17 20.58
CA ILE A 107 92.01 38.33 21.15
C ILE A 107 91.36 39.01 22.36
N ASP A 108 92.13 39.64 23.25
CA ASP A 108 91.63 40.38 24.41
C ASP A 108 90.74 41.55 23.99
N TYR A 109 91.17 42.30 22.96
CA TYR A 109 90.37 43.37 22.36
C TYR A 109 89.05 42.85 21.78
N GLN A 110 89.11 41.74 21.04
CA GLN A 110 87.91 41.07 20.52
C GLN A 110 87.00 40.55 21.62
N GLU A 111 87.53 39.92 22.67
CA GLU A 111 86.71 39.47 23.81
C GLU A 111 86.02 40.67 24.48
N LYS A 112 86.71 41.80 24.67
CA LYS A 112 86.11 43.00 25.28
C LYS A 112 84.93 43.57 24.47
N ILE A 113 85.01 43.53 23.14
CA ILE A 113 84.00 44.12 22.25
C ILE A 113 82.89 43.14 21.89
N LEU A 114 83.24 41.89 21.62
CA LEU A 114 82.34 40.90 21.06
C LEU A 114 81.59 40.11 22.15
N LEU A 115 82.16 39.92 23.36
CA LEU A 115 81.48 39.16 24.42
C LEU A 115 80.12 39.76 24.85
N PRO A 116 79.95 41.09 25.01
CA PRO A 116 78.63 41.67 25.31
C PRO A 116 77.60 41.33 24.23
N ILE A 117 77.98 41.42 22.95
CA ILE A 117 77.10 41.12 21.81
C ILE A 117 76.75 39.63 21.77
N LEU A 118 77.73 38.75 22.00
CA LEU A 118 77.52 37.30 22.07
C LEU A 118 76.59 36.90 23.21
N ASN A 119 76.72 37.53 24.38
CA ASN A 119 75.81 37.28 25.51
C ASN A 119 74.37 37.70 25.20
N ASP A 120 74.17 38.77 24.43
CA ASP A 120 72.84 39.19 24.01
C ASP A 120 72.26 38.27 22.93
N ILE A 121 73.11 37.77 22.02
CA ILE A 121 72.74 36.69 21.08
C ILE A 121 72.26 35.45 21.83
N ASP A 122 72.98 35.01 22.87
CA ASP A 122 72.59 33.82 23.66
C ASP A 122 71.23 34.01 24.34
N LYS A 123 70.96 35.19 24.91
CA LYS A 123 69.62 35.52 25.47
C LYS A 123 68.53 35.49 24.40
N LEU A 124 68.82 35.97 23.18
CA LEU A 124 67.87 35.93 22.07
C LEU A 124 67.64 34.50 21.58
N LYS A 125 68.67 33.64 21.57
CA LYS A 125 68.51 32.20 21.26
C LYS A 125 67.56 31.54 22.25
N ASP A 126 67.77 31.74 23.56
CA ASP A 126 66.89 31.23 24.60
C ASP A 126 65.44 31.72 24.42
N LYS A 127 65.27 33.00 24.07
CA LYS A 127 63.96 33.60 23.81
C LYS A 127 63.28 33.00 22.58
N SER A 128 64.02 32.83 21.48
CA SER A 128 63.51 32.19 20.26
C SER A 128 63.07 30.75 20.55
N GLU A 129 63.87 29.98 21.29
CA GLU A 129 63.53 28.61 21.65
C GLU A 129 62.24 28.52 22.50
N ARG A 130 62.02 29.46 23.41
CA ARG A 130 60.74 29.56 24.15
C ARG A 130 59.56 29.83 23.22
N PHE A 131 59.73 30.70 22.23
CA PHE A 131 58.68 30.96 21.23
C PHE A 131 58.41 29.74 20.35
N ILE A 132 59.44 28.99 19.96
CA ILE A 132 59.30 27.74 19.20
C ILE A 132 58.51 26.71 20.02
N LYS A 133 58.87 26.52 21.30
CA LYS A 133 58.17 25.58 22.21
C LYS A 133 56.71 25.94 22.43
N THR A 134 56.40 27.23 22.46
CA THR A 134 55.01 27.74 22.57
C THR A 134 54.31 27.87 21.22
N THR A 135 54.92 27.44 20.12
CA THR A 135 54.40 27.53 18.74
C THR A 135 54.11 28.97 18.27
N SER A 136 54.75 29.96 18.89
CA SER A 136 54.67 31.37 18.54
C SER A 136 55.69 31.67 17.44
N TYR A 137 55.49 31.08 16.25
CA TYR A 137 56.49 31.07 15.18
C TYR A 137 56.80 32.47 14.62
N ASP A 138 55.84 33.39 14.59
CA ASP A 138 56.07 34.77 14.14
C ASP A 138 57.03 35.52 15.10
N ASP A 139 56.89 35.32 16.40
CA ASP A 139 57.78 35.90 17.41
C ASP A 139 59.17 35.24 17.41
N ALA A 140 59.23 33.93 17.17
CA ALA A 140 60.47 33.20 16.97
C ALA A 140 61.22 33.73 15.73
N LEU A 141 60.52 33.91 14.59
CA LEU A 141 61.07 34.47 13.35
C LEU A 141 61.63 35.89 13.56
N LYS A 142 60.90 36.74 14.30
CA LYS A 142 61.38 38.09 14.64
C LYS A 142 62.66 38.03 15.47
N THR A 143 62.69 37.18 16.49
CA THR A 143 63.85 37.00 17.37
C THR A 143 65.06 36.43 16.59
N THR A 144 64.83 35.49 15.68
CA THR A 144 65.87 34.92 14.81
C THR A 144 66.46 35.96 13.84
N LYS A 145 65.63 36.87 13.30
CA LYS A 145 66.12 38.02 12.50
C LYS A 145 66.96 38.99 13.34
N GLU A 146 66.58 39.25 14.60
CA GLU A 146 67.38 40.05 15.54
C GLU A 146 68.75 39.41 15.81
N ILE A 147 68.82 38.08 15.93
CA ILE A 147 70.09 37.35 16.06
C ILE A 147 70.97 37.53 14.81
N ILE A 148 70.40 37.42 13.60
CA ILE A 148 71.15 37.62 12.34
C ILE A 148 71.75 39.03 12.30
N GLU A 149 70.99 40.06 12.67
CA GLU A 149 71.50 41.45 12.70
C GLU A 149 72.63 41.64 13.72
N MET A 150 72.59 40.94 14.86
CA MET A 150 73.71 40.94 15.82
C MET A 150 74.92 40.15 15.30
N ALA A 151 74.69 39.00 14.66
CA ALA A 151 75.74 38.17 14.08
C ALA A 151 76.50 38.90 12.96
N LYS A 152 75.80 39.68 12.12
CA LYS A 152 76.41 40.56 11.10
C LYS A 152 77.35 41.59 11.71
N LYS A 153 77.04 42.15 12.89
CA LYS A 153 77.90 43.14 13.57
C LYS A 153 79.23 42.57 14.04
N ILE A 154 79.29 41.25 14.26
CA ILE A 154 80.48 40.56 14.75
C ILE A 154 81.16 39.69 13.68
N GLY A 155 80.64 39.68 12.45
CA GLY A 155 81.17 38.89 11.34
C GLY A 155 81.02 37.37 11.52
N ASP A 156 80.05 36.91 12.32
CA ASP A 156 79.79 35.48 12.53
C ASP A 156 78.87 34.93 11.42
N GLU A 157 79.47 34.71 10.25
CA GLU A 157 78.77 34.18 9.06
C GLU A 157 78.14 32.80 9.32
N ALA A 158 78.75 32.00 10.20
CA ALA A 158 78.23 30.67 10.50
C ALA A 158 76.93 30.73 11.31
N LEU A 159 76.86 31.64 12.27
CA LEU A 159 75.62 31.91 12.99
C LEU A 159 74.53 32.48 12.08
N ILE A 160 74.88 33.34 11.11
CA ILE A 160 73.91 33.86 10.13
C ILE A 160 73.26 32.71 9.36
N ALA A 161 74.07 31.82 8.77
CA ALA A 161 73.58 30.69 8.00
C ALA A 161 72.74 29.71 8.84
N GLU A 162 73.14 29.45 10.10
CA GLU A 162 72.37 28.65 11.06
C GLU A 162 70.96 29.23 11.26
N GLN A 163 70.87 30.55 11.47
CA GLN A 163 69.60 31.23 11.71
C GLN A 163 68.75 31.36 10.44
N GLU A 164 69.34 31.53 9.26
CA GLU A 164 68.62 31.55 7.98
C GLU A 164 67.95 30.21 7.67
N LYS A 165 68.65 29.10 7.97
CA LYS A 165 68.06 27.76 7.90
C LYS A 165 66.87 27.63 8.87
N LEU A 166 67.04 28.10 10.11
CA LEU A 166 65.96 28.10 11.11
C LEU A 166 64.75 28.95 10.66
N ILE A 167 64.96 30.10 10.01
CA ILE A 167 63.87 30.91 9.44
C ILE A 167 63.06 30.10 8.43
N SER A 168 63.72 29.34 7.56
CA SER A 168 63.03 28.51 6.55
C SER A 168 62.16 27.44 7.20
N GLU A 169 62.68 26.77 8.24
CA GLU A 169 61.94 25.77 9.01
C GLU A 169 60.76 26.38 9.78
N LEU A 170 60.97 27.54 10.42
CA LEU A 170 59.93 28.25 11.18
C LEU A 170 58.84 28.83 10.29
N THR A 171 59.18 29.31 9.10
CA THR A 171 58.21 29.82 8.12
C THR A 171 57.28 28.68 7.67
N THR A 172 57.85 27.53 7.32
CA THR A 172 57.08 26.32 6.94
C THR A 172 56.16 25.84 8.07
N LYS A 173 56.67 25.81 9.31
CA LYS A 173 55.88 25.46 10.50
C LYS A 173 54.77 26.49 10.79
N GLY A 174 55.05 27.78 10.59
CA GLY A 174 54.09 28.87 10.75
C GLY A 174 52.94 28.80 9.74
N GLU A 175 53.24 28.56 8.47
CA GLU A 175 52.24 28.38 7.42
C GLU A 175 51.37 27.14 7.68
N SER A 176 51.99 26.02 8.05
CA SER A 176 51.28 24.79 8.39
C SER A 176 50.35 24.99 9.60
N LYS A 177 50.80 25.73 10.62
CA LYS A 177 49.97 26.08 11.78
C LYS A 177 48.76 26.94 11.38
N LYS A 178 48.94 27.96 10.52
CA LYS A 178 47.83 28.80 10.03
C LYS A 178 46.75 27.97 9.33
N VAL A 179 47.15 27.02 8.50
CA VAL A 179 46.23 26.10 7.82
C VAL A 179 45.49 25.22 8.83
N ILE A 180 46.20 24.64 9.82
CA ILE A 180 45.58 23.82 10.87
C ILE A 180 44.59 24.64 11.71
N ASP A 181 44.94 25.88 12.07
CA ASP A 181 44.08 26.78 12.84
C ASP A 181 42.82 27.16 12.02
N GLU A 182 42.96 27.42 10.72
CA GLU A 182 41.82 27.68 9.82
C GLU A 182 40.86 26.47 9.75
N ILE A 183 41.42 25.27 9.54
CA ILE A 183 40.63 24.02 9.51
C ILE A 183 39.92 23.83 10.84
N THR A 184 40.62 24.00 11.97
CA THR A 184 40.05 23.82 13.32
C THR A 184 38.90 24.80 13.59
N ASN A 185 39.05 26.06 13.18
CA ASN A 185 38.01 27.07 13.32
C ASN A 185 36.77 26.72 12.48
N LYS A 186 36.95 26.30 11.23
CA LYS A 186 35.86 25.85 10.36
C LYS A 186 35.18 24.60 10.92
N THR A 187 35.94 23.60 11.38
CA THR A 187 35.40 22.41 12.06
C THR A 187 34.50 22.80 13.22
N THR A 188 34.93 23.73 14.07
CA THR A 188 34.13 24.22 15.20
C THR A 188 32.81 24.87 14.76
N GLU A 189 32.82 25.64 13.66
CA GLU A 189 31.62 26.27 13.12
C GLU A 189 30.62 25.23 12.59
N PHE A 190 31.10 24.29 11.78
CA PHE A 190 30.28 23.20 11.23
C PHE A 190 29.75 22.29 12.33
N GLU A 191 30.56 21.97 13.33
CA GLU A 191 30.16 21.16 14.48
C GLU A 191 29.03 21.81 15.27
N LYS A 192 29.07 23.14 15.50
CA LYS A 192 27.97 23.86 16.15
C LYS A 192 26.68 23.81 15.34
N LYS A 193 26.76 24.01 14.01
CA LYS A 193 25.59 23.91 13.11
C LYS A 193 25.02 22.49 13.14
N PHE A 194 25.88 21.48 13.06
CA PHE A 194 25.50 20.08 13.13
C PHE A 194 24.76 19.75 14.43
N HIS A 195 25.34 20.08 15.59
CA HIS A 195 24.71 19.81 16.90
C HIS A 195 23.36 20.51 17.04
N THR A 196 23.23 21.76 16.58
CA THR A 196 21.96 22.49 16.59
C THR A 196 20.87 21.75 15.79
N LEU A 197 21.22 21.16 14.64
CA LEU A 197 20.29 20.39 13.81
C LEU A 197 19.92 19.05 14.45
N ILE A 198 20.88 18.37 15.10
CA ILE A 198 20.63 17.14 15.84
C ILE A 198 19.65 17.39 17.00
N GLU A 199 19.81 18.47 17.76
CA GLU A 199 18.89 18.85 18.85
C GLU A 199 17.45 19.10 18.35
N LYS A 200 17.33 19.73 17.17
CA LYS A 200 16.04 19.95 16.49
C LYS A 200 15.48 18.69 15.80
N ARG A 201 16.22 17.58 15.81
CA ARG A 201 15.88 16.33 15.10
C ARG A 201 15.77 16.48 13.58
N GLU A 202 16.54 17.40 13.00
CA GLU A 202 16.62 17.64 11.55
C GLU A 202 17.78 16.85 10.93
N PHE A 203 17.69 15.52 10.97
CA PHE A 203 18.82 14.64 10.62
C PHE A 203 19.22 14.68 9.15
N LEU A 204 18.27 14.93 8.24
CA LEU A 204 18.57 15.10 6.82
C LEU A 204 19.43 16.36 6.60
N SER A 205 19.05 17.47 7.22
CA SER A 205 19.81 18.72 7.18
C SER A 205 21.19 18.53 7.83
N ALA A 206 21.26 17.82 8.96
CA ALA A 206 22.53 17.51 9.64
C ALA A 206 23.46 16.68 8.76
N ASN A 207 22.93 15.69 8.04
CA ASN A 207 23.70 14.93 7.05
C ASN A 207 24.23 15.82 5.93
N ASN A 208 23.41 16.74 5.40
CA ASN A 208 23.85 17.66 4.36
C ASN A 208 24.97 18.59 4.84
N ILE A 209 24.91 19.08 6.08
CA ILE A 209 26.00 19.86 6.69
C ILE A 209 27.30 19.04 6.79
N LEU A 210 27.20 17.75 7.15
CA LEU A 210 28.37 16.88 7.25
C LEU A 210 28.99 16.59 5.88
N GLU A 211 28.17 16.39 4.85
CA GLU A 211 28.63 16.19 3.47
C GLU A 211 29.20 17.48 2.86
N GLU A 212 28.58 18.63 3.13
CA GLU A 212 29.11 19.95 2.75
C GLU A 212 30.48 20.19 3.39
N PHE A 213 30.63 19.87 4.68
CA PHE A 213 31.90 19.96 5.38
C PHE A 213 33.00 19.13 4.72
N LYS A 214 32.70 17.84 4.45
CA LYS A 214 33.64 16.93 3.77
C LYS A 214 34.04 17.46 2.39
N LYS A 215 33.10 18.05 1.66
CA LYS A 215 33.35 18.62 0.33
C LYS A 215 34.23 19.87 0.41
N VAL A 216 33.81 20.87 1.18
CA VAL A 216 34.47 22.20 1.26
C VAL A 216 35.92 22.07 1.73
N LEU A 217 36.19 21.19 2.71
CA LEU A 217 37.53 21.03 3.24
C LEU A 217 38.30 19.88 2.57
N GLY A 218 37.64 18.80 2.18
CA GLY A 218 38.29 17.63 1.56
C GLY A 218 38.76 17.87 0.12
N GLU A 219 38.22 18.88 -0.58
CA GLU A 219 38.73 19.29 -1.89
C GLU A 219 40.13 19.93 -1.82
N ASN A 220 40.46 20.57 -0.68
CA ASN A 220 41.66 21.41 -0.55
C ASN A 220 42.68 20.86 0.45
N TYR A 221 42.28 19.96 1.35
CA TYR A 221 43.11 19.51 2.47
C TYR A 221 42.90 18.02 2.78
N ASP A 222 43.97 17.36 3.22
CA ASP A 222 43.89 16.03 3.82
C ASP A 222 43.33 16.16 5.25
N LEU A 223 42.04 15.87 5.40
CA LEU A 223 41.30 15.98 6.66
C LEU A 223 41.82 15.06 7.77
N THR A 224 42.57 14.01 7.41
CA THR A 224 43.13 13.05 8.38
C THR A 224 44.27 13.63 9.20
N GLN A 225 44.87 14.74 8.73
CA GLN A 225 45.98 15.42 9.41
C GLN A 225 45.53 16.25 10.62
N VAL A 226 44.21 16.50 10.76
CA VAL A 226 43.65 17.31 11.85
C VAL A 226 42.75 16.43 12.74
N PRO A 227 43.18 16.09 13.98
CA PRO A 227 42.45 15.17 14.84
C PRO A 227 40.99 15.57 15.12
N SER A 228 40.75 16.86 15.39
CA SER A 228 39.40 17.39 15.67
C SER A 228 38.44 17.20 14.49
N THR A 229 38.92 17.35 13.27
CA THR A 229 38.17 17.11 12.04
C THR A 229 37.78 15.65 11.90
N THR A 230 38.72 14.73 12.14
CA THR A 230 38.47 13.29 12.06
C THR A 230 37.48 12.83 13.13
N GLU A 231 37.61 13.35 14.35
CA GLU A 231 36.67 13.09 15.44
C GLU A 231 35.26 13.59 15.12
N PHE A 232 35.13 14.82 14.60
CA PHE A 232 33.84 15.37 14.18
C PHE A 232 33.15 14.50 13.11
N ILE A 233 33.87 14.11 12.05
CA ILE A 233 33.32 13.26 10.97
C ILE A 233 32.86 11.92 11.53
N THR A 234 33.74 11.24 12.27
CA THR A 234 33.46 9.89 12.80
C THR A 234 32.28 9.89 13.76
N ASN A 235 32.21 10.88 14.66
CA ASN A 235 31.11 11.02 15.60
C ASN A 235 29.80 11.40 14.89
N GLY A 236 29.85 12.33 13.93
CA GLY A 236 28.70 12.74 13.13
C GLY A 236 28.08 11.56 12.36
N GLU A 237 28.90 10.78 11.67
CA GLU A 237 28.47 9.58 10.94
C GLU A 237 27.85 8.53 11.87
N LYS A 238 28.44 8.32 13.05
CA LYS A 238 27.94 7.36 14.04
C LYS A 238 26.56 7.77 14.58
N ILE A 239 26.35 9.05 14.86
CA ILE A 239 25.06 9.60 15.31
C ILE A 239 24.01 9.42 14.21
N LEU A 240 24.32 9.84 12.99
CA LEU A 240 23.40 9.73 11.85
C LEU A 240 23.04 8.28 11.55
N LYS A 241 24.03 7.37 11.52
CA LYS A 241 23.80 5.94 11.29
C LYS A 241 22.87 5.33 12.33
N LYS A 242 23.11 5.60 13.62
CA LYS A 242 22.27 5.10 14.71
C LYS A 242 20.81 5.54 14.54
N GLU A 243 20.60 6.78 14.12
CA GLU A 243 19.27 7.31 13.89
C GLU A 243 18.61 6.72 12.63
N GLN A 244 19.35 6.57 11.54
CA GLN A 244 18.84 5.88 10.34
C GLN A 244 18.42 4.45 10.67
N ASP A 245 19.21 3.71 11.46
CA ASP A 245 18.87 2.35 11.91
C ASP A 245 17.62 2.32 12.81
N ARG A 246 17.39 3.37 13.61
CA ARG A 246 16.17 3.52 14.42
C ARG A 246 14.95 3.74 13.51
N LEU A 247 15.03 4.71 12.60
CA LEU A 247 13.95 5.04 11.66
C LEU A 247 13.57 3.84 10.79
N GLN A 248 14.55 3.10 10.27
CA GLN A 248 14.30 1.91 9.46
C GLN A 248 13.56 0.81 10.25
N ARG A 249 13.91 0.59 11.52
CA ARG A 249 13.22 -0.39 12.38
C ARG A 249 11.79 0.02 12.69
N GLU A 250 11.56 1.30 12.98
CA GLU A 250 10.21 1.83 13.22
C GLU A 250 9.34 1.77 11.96
N LEU A 251 9.88 2.18 10.81
CA LEU A 251 9.18 2.05 9.53
C LEU A 251 8.87 0.59 9.19
N LYS A 252 9.78 -0.35 9.46
CA LYS A 252 9.50 -1.78 9.25
C LYS A 252 8.39 -2.31 10.18
N ARG A 253 8.33 -1.82 11.41
CA ARG A 253 7.22 -2.14 12.34
C ARG A 253 5.90 -1.60 11.79
N LEU A 254 5.86 -0.31 11.46
CA LEU A 254 4.67 0.35 10.92
C LEU A 254 4.22 -0.29 9.59
N GLU A 255 5.14 -0.72 8.74
CA GLU A 255 4.82 -1.46 7.51
C GLU A 255 4.05 -2.74 7.82
N ASN A 256 4.50 -3.54 8.80
CA ASN A 256 3.80 -4.77 9.18
C ASN A 256 2.40 -4.47 9.72
N ASP A 257 2.27 -3.44 10.56
CA ASP A 257 0.99 -3.01 11.13
C ASP A 257 0.04 -2.49 10.05
N LEU A 258 0.58 -1.79 9.04
CA LEU A 258 -0.16 -1.32 7.87
C LEU A 258 -0.68 -2.48 7.03
N LEU A 259 0.18 -3.47 6.74
CA LEU A 259 -0.21 -4.66 5.99
C LEU A 259 -1.27 -5.49 6.73
N LEU A 260 -1.20 -5.54 8.07
CA LEU A 260 -2.25 -6.14 8.90
C LEU A 260 -3.56 -5.35 8.77
N SER A 261 -3.50 -4.03 8.84
CA SER A 261 -4.66 -3.14 8.67
C SER A 261 -5.30 -3.27 7.29
N PHE A 262 -4.50 -3.45 6.23
CA PHE A 262 -4.96 -3.73 4.88
C PHE A 262 -5.73 -5.05 4.79
N LYS A 263 -5.20 -6.13 5.41
CA LYS A 263 -5.88 -7.43 5.47
C LYS A 263 -7.22 -7.35 6.20
N ASN A 264 -7.28 -6.57 7.28
CA ASN A 264 -8.48 -6.39 8.08
C ASN A 264 -9.46 -5.34 7.51
N LEU A 265 -9.08 -4.66 6.42
CA LEU A 265 -9.84 -3.54 5.84
C LEU A 265 -10.10 -2.41 6.86
N ASP A 266 -9.18 -2.18 7.79
CA ASP A 266 -9.24 -1.08 8.75
C ASP A 266 -8.57 0.17 8.17
N THR A 267 -9.35 0.98 7.47
CA THR A 267 -8.84 2.21 6.84
C THR A 267 -8.46 3.30 7.81
N LYS A 268 -9.08 3.35 9.00
CA LYS A 268 -8.78 4.38 9.97
C LYS A 268 -7.36 4.18 10.51
N THR A 269 -7.09 2.97 11.00
CA THR A 269 -5.77 2.60 11.50
C THR A 269 -4.71 2.69 10.40
N ALA A 270 -5.02 2.24 9.18
CA ALA A 270 -4.09 2.34 8.06
C ALA A 270 -3.72 3.80 7.69
N VAL A 271 -4.69 4.74 7.74
CA VAL A 271 -4.44 6.16 7.48
C VAL A 271 -3.57 6.78 8.57
N ASP A 272 -3.81 6.43 9.84
CA ASP A 272 -3.01 6.93 10.96
C ASP A 272 -1.57 6.40 10.90
N ILE A 273 -1.38 5.11 10.59
CA ILE A 273 -0.05 4.51 10.37
C ILE A 273 0.67 5.17 9.18
N MET A 274 -0.03 5.43 8.07
CA MET A 274 0.56 6.14 6.92
C MET A 274 0.99 7.56 7.29
N ARG A 275 0.23 8.27 8.12
CA ARG A 275 0.59 9.61 8.60
C ARG A 275 1.87 9.56 9.45
N GLU A 276 1.94 8.62 10.38
CA GLU A 276 3.12 8.43 11.24
C GLU A 276 4.35 8.05 10.40
N GLY A 277 4.23 7.07 9.51
CA GLY A 277 5.32 6.65 8.63
C GLY A 277 5.82 7.79 7.72
N ASN A 278 4.92 8.56 7.12
CA ASN A 278 5.29 9.73 6.31
C ASN A 278 6.08 10.78 7.12
N SER A 279 5.77 10.95 8.41
CA SER A 279 6.54 11.85 9.27
C SER A 279 7.97 11.36 9.51
N LEU A 280 8.17 10.04 9.64
CA LEU A 280 9.49 9.43 9.81
C LEU A 280 10.31 9.47 8.51
N LEU A 281 9.67 9.34 7.35
CA LEU A 281 10.32 9.38 6.03
C LEU A 281 11.00 10.72 5.71
N LEU A 282 10.55 11.82 6.32
CA LEU A 282 11.13 13.16 6.12
C LEU A 282 12.62 13.23 6.49
N ASN A 283 13.03 12.44 7.49
CA ASN A 283 14.40 12.39 7.99
C ASN A 283 15.18 11.15 7.53
N LEU A 284 14.57 10.30 6.70
CA LEU A 284 15.21 9.08 6.20
C LEU A 284 16.07 9.39 4.97
N LEU A 285 17.30 8.88 4.95
CA LEU A 285 18.20 9.01 3.80
C LEU A 285 17.96 7.93 2.73
N ASN A 286 17.46 6.76 3.13
CA ASN A 286 17.25 5.63 2.23
C ASN A 286 16.05 5.85 1.28
N ASP A 287 16.33 6.11 0.01
CA ASP A 287 15.30 6.35 -1.02
C ASP A 287 14.53 5.10 -1.44
N GLU A 288 15.12 3.91 -1.33
CA GLU A 288 14.43 2.65 -1.63
C GLU A 288 13.22 2.45 -0.71
N ILE A 289 13.40 2.74 0.59
CA ILE A 289 12.32 2.68 1.57
C ILE A 289 11.25 3.74 1.28
N LYS A 290 11.64 4.96 0.89
CA LYS A 290 10.66 6.00 0.48
C LYS A 290 9.82 5.55 -0.72
N VAL A 291 10.45 4.96 -1.74
CA VAL A 291 9.73 4.42 -2.91
C VAL A 291 8.79 3.30 -2.50
N LYS A 292 9.22 2.41 -1.59
CA LYS A 292 8.38 1.34 -1.05
C LYS A 292 7.14 1.89 -0.34
N TRP A 293 7.30 2.89 0.52
CA TRP A 293 6.19 3.52 1.23
C TRP A 293 5.23 4.27 0.30
N LYS A 294 5.73 4.85 -0.79
CA LYS A 294 4.87 5.43 -1.83
C LYS A 294 3.95 4.38 -2.47
N LYS A 295 4.45 3.16 -2.72
CA LYS A 295 3.62 2.04 -3.21
C LYS A 295 2.54 1.65 -2.19
N LEU A 296 2.87 1.66 -0.89
CA LEU A 296 1.89 1.39 0.17
C LEU A 296 0.77 2.45 0.23
N ASP A 297 1.06 3.72 -0.12
CA ASP A 297 0.01 4.75 -0.27
C ASP A 297 -0.97 4.42 -1.41
N ASP A 298 -0.47 3.89 -2.52
CA ASP A 298 -1.31 3.45 -3.62
C ASP A 298 -2.14 2.20 -3.25
N ASP A 299 -1.56 1.26 -2.50
CA ASP A 299 -2.28 0.12 -1.95
C ASP A 299 -3.39 0.55 -0.97
N LEU A 300 -3.17 1.59 -0.17
CA LEU A 300 -4.22 2.16 0.71
C LEU A 300 -5.41 2.69 -0.10
N LYS A 301 -5.17 3.31 -1.28
CA LYS A 301 -6.25 3.75 -2.18
C LYS A 301 -7.06 2.56 -2.69
N ILE A 302 -6.40 1.45 -3.00
CA ILE A 302 -7.07 0.19 -3.39
C ILE A 302 -7.92 -0.36 -2.25
N VAL A 303 -7.41 -0.36 -1.01
CA VAL A 303 -8.16 -0.82 0.18
C VAL A 303 -9.40 0.05 0.43
N LYS A 304 -9.28 1.38 0.31
CA LYS A 304 -10.45 2.29 0.42
C LYS A 304 -11.54 1.95 -0.60
N ARG A 305 -11.16 1.74 -1.87
CA ARG A 305 -12.09 1.32 -2.92
C ARG A 305 -12.74 -0.03 -2.61
N LYS A 306 -12.00 -0.99 -2.03
CA LYS A 306 -12.56 -2.28 -1.60
C LYS A 306 -13.65 -2.12 -0.54
N ILE A 307 -13.44 -1.24 0.45
CA ILE A 307 -14.42 -1.00 1.53
C ILE A 307 -15.69 -0.32 1.01
N GLU A 308 -15.54 0.66 0.13
CA GLU A 308 -16.68 1.31 -0.51
C GLU A 308 -17.47 0.31 -1.35
N LEU A 309 -16.78 -0.49 -2.17
CA LEU A 309 -17.42 -1.54 -2.96
C LEU A 309 -18.10 -2.60 -2.08
N LYS A 310 -17.47 -2.97 -0.96
CA LYS A 310 -18.06 -3.87 0.05
C LYS A 310 -19.43 -3.36 0.50
N LYS A 311 -19.49 -2.09 0.93
CA LYS A 311 -20.72 -1.45 1.39
C LYS A 311 -21.78 -1.40 0.29
N ASN A 312 -21.39 -1.08 -0.94
CA ASN A 312 -22.30 -1.04 -2.08
C ASN A 312 -22.88 -2.42 -2.39
N ILE A 313 -22.07 -3.48 -2.35
CA ILE A 313 -22.55 -4.85 -2.58
C ILE A 313 -23.44 -5.35 -1.43
N ASP A 314 -23.09 -5.07 -0.17
CA ASP A 314 -23.91 -5.47 0.98
C ASP A 314 -25.29 -4.77 0.96
N THR A 315 -25.32 -3.51 0.55
CA THR A 315 -26.55 -2.74 0.33
C THR A 315 -27.37 -3.36 -0.81
N PHE A 316 -26.72 -3.65 -1.94
CA PHE A 316 -27.34 -4.33 -3.07
C PHE A 316 -27.95 -5.69 -2.70
N PHE A 317 -27.26 -6.51 -1.88
CA PHE A 317 -27.84 -7.78 -1.42
C PHE A 317 -29.09 -7.58 -0.57
N THR A 318 -29.15 -6.49 0.19
CA THR A 318 -30.31 -6.16 1.02
C THR A 318 -31.49 -5.72 0.14
N GLU A 319 -31.25 -4.80 -0.80
CA GLU A 319 -32.25 -4.32 -1.76
C GLU A 319 -32.75 -5.45 -2.67
N SER A 320 -31.86 -6.35 -3.08
CA SER A 320 -32.19 -7.49 -3.94
C SER A 320 -33.17 -8.46 -3.30
N LYS A 321 -33.30 -8.51 -1.97
CA LYS A 321 -34.33 -9.33 -1.32
C LYS A 321 -35.74 -8.84 -1.67
N LEU A 322 -35.94 -7.53 -1.72
CA LEU A 322 -37.22 -6.93 -2.11
C LEU A 322 -37.48 -7.15 -3.60
N LEU A 323 -36.48 -6.90 -4.45
CA LEU A 323 -36.59 -7.16 -5.89
C LEU A 323 -36.90 -8.64 -6.19
N LYS A 324 -36.29 -9.57 -5.44
CA LYS A 324 -36.54 -11.02 -5.57
C LYS A 324 -37.98 -11.37 -5.22
N ASN A 325 -38.51 -10.79 -4.14
CA ASN A 325 -39.90 -11.00 -3.71
C ASN A 325 -40.92 -10.40 -4.70
N ASN A 326 -40.51 -9.35 -5.43
CA ASN A 326 -41.29 -8.73 -6.50
C ASN A 326 -41.02 -9.36 -7.88
N TYR A 327 -40.24 -10.44 -7.95
CA TYR A 327 -39.88 -11.15 -9.19
C TYR A 327 -39.17 -10.29 -10.25
N GLN A 328 -38.50 -9.21 -9.82
CA GLN A 328 -37.70 -8.31 -10.69
C GLN A 328 -36.29 -8.90 -10.95
N PHE A 329 -36.23 -10.13 -11.45
CA PHE A 329 -34.97 -10.86 -11.62
C PHE A 329 -33.99 -10.22 -12.61
N LYS A 330 -34.51 -9.53 -13.63
CA LYS A 330 -33.69 -8.85 -14.64
C LYS A 330 -32.84 -7.74 -14.00
N GLU A 331 -33.46 -6.88 -13.19
CA GLU A 331 -32.77 -5.77 -12.50
C GLU A 331 -31.64 -6.29 -11.59
N ILE A 332 -31.88 -7.38 -10.86
CA ILE A 332 -30.87 -8.01 -10.02
C ILE A 332 -29.71 -8.55 -10.87
N LYS A 333 -30.00 -9.23 -12.00
CA LYS A 333 -28.96 -9.78 -12.89
C LYS A 333 -28.11 -8.69 -13.53
N ASP A 334 -28.74 -7.65 -14.06
CA ASP A 334 -28.05 -6.52 -14.69
C ASP A 334 -27.08 -5.87 -13.68
N LYS A 335 -27.52 -5.69 -12.42
CA LYS A 335 -26.66 -5.13 -11.38
C LYS A 335 -25.52 -6.06 -10.96
N ILE A 336 -25.75 -7.39 -10.91
CA ILE A 336 -24.67 -8.36 -10.69
C ILE A 336 -23.62 -8.26 -11.81
N GLU A 337 -24.04 -8.13 -13.07
CA GLU A 337 -23.13 -8.02 -14.21
C GLU A 337 -22.32 -6.73 -14.21
N GLU A 338 -22.86 -5.63 -13.67
CA GLU A 338 -22.13 -4.39 -13.41
C GLU A 338 -21.08 -4.55 -12.29
N LEU A 339 -21.43 -5.24 -11.19
CA LEU A 339 -20.58 -5.37 -10.00
C LEU A 339 -19.43 -6.38 -10.17
N VAL A 340 -19.63 -7.45 -10.95
CA VAL A 340 -18.63 -8.53 -11.13
C VAL A 340 -17.28 -8.00 -11.66
N PRO A 341 -17.23 -7.18 -12.73
CA PRO A 341 -15.97 -6.59 -13.22
C PRO A 341 -15.25 -5.75 -12.15
N LEU A 342 -15.98 -4.98 -11.34
CA LEU A 342 -15.40 -4.13 -10.30
C LEU A 342 -14.71 -4.95 -9.22
N VAL A 343 -15.35 -6.04 -8.77
CA VAL A 343 -14.80 -6.96 -7.77
C VAL A 343 -13.58 -7.70 -8.32
N LYS A 344 -13.62 -8.11 -9.60
CA LYS A 344 -12.52 -8.79 -10.29
C LYS A 344 -11.30 -7.87 -10.44
N ASN A 345 -11.50 -6.63 -10.88
CA ASN A 345 -10.43 -5.65 -11.05
C ASN A 345 -9.72 -5.30 -9.74
N LEU A 346 -10.41 -5.41 -8.60
CA LEU A 346 -9.82 -5.18 -7.27
C LEU A 346 -9.27 -6.46 -6.62
N ASN A 347 -9.31 -7.61 -7.29
CA ASN A 347 -8.93 -8.92 -6.72
C ASN A 347 -9.66 -9.21 -5.39
N PHE A 348 -10.96 -8.92 -5.31
CA PHE A 348 -11.74 -9.07 -4.08
C PHE A 348 -12.48 -10.42 -4.03
N SER A 349 -11.69 -11.51 -3.93
CA SER A 349 -12.13 -12.91 -4.06
C SER A 349 -13.42 -13.26 -3.30
N ASP A 350 -13.52 -12.83 -2.04
CA ASP A 350 -14.63 -13.25 -1.18
C ASP A 350 -15.97 -12.70 -1.68
N TYR A 351 -15.97 -11.45 -2.14
CA TYR A 351 -17.15 -10.83 -2.73
C TYR A 351 -17.45 -11.35 -4.12
N GLN A 352 -16.43 -11.80 -4.87
CA GLN A 352 -16.65 -12.46 -6.16
C GLN A 352 -17.43 -13.77 -5.95
N LYS A 353 -16.98 -14.61 -5.01
CA LYS A 353 -17.68 -15.86 -4.64
C LYS A 353 -19.09 -15.60 -4.14
N LYS A 354 -19.29 -14.55 -3.32
CA LYS A 354 -20.63 -14.15 -2.86
C LYS A 354 -21.54 -13.75 -4.02
N LEU A 355 -21.07 -12.91 -4.95
CA LEU A 355 -21.85 -12.50 -6.12
C LEU A 355 -22.17 -13.68 -7.04
N GLU A 356 -21.22 -14.61 -7.26
CA GLU A 356 -21.45 -15.82 -8.06
C GLU A 356 -22.47 -16.76 -7.41
N SER A 357 -22.37 -16.96 -6.09
CA SER A 357 -23.35 -17.74 -5.33
C SER A 357 -24.74 -17.10 -5.41
N PHE A 358 -24.80 -15.77 -5.25
CA PHE A 358 -26.05 -15.03 -5.35
C PHE A 358 -26.64 -15.08 -6.76
N LYS A 359 -25.82 -14.98 -7.81
CA LYS A 359 -26.26 -15.16 -9.21
C LYS A 359 -26.93 -16.52 -9.41
N LYS A 360 -26.35 -17.60 -8.87
CA LYS A 360 -26.94 -18.95 -8.93
C LYS A 360 -28.27 -19.04 -8.19
N GLU A 361 -28.37 -18.42 -7.00
CA GLU A 361 -29.63 -18.35 -6.24
C GLU A 361 -30.72 -17.67 -7.06
N ILE A 362 -30.41 -16.52 -7.66
CA ILE A 362 -31.35 -15.73 -8.47
C ILE A 362 -31.80 -16.50 -9.72
N LEU A 363 -30.87 -17.16 -10.42
CA LEU A 363 -31.22 -18.00 -11.58
C LEU A 363 -32.12 -19.18 -11.20
N SER A 364 -31.88 -19.80 -10.04
CA SER A 364 -32.73 -20.88 -9.53
C SER A 364 -34.14 -20.38 -9.19
N ALA A 365 -34.24 -19.23 -8.52
CA ALA A 365 -35.52 -18.60 -8.18
C ALA A 365 -36.31 -18.20 -9.44
N GLU A 366 -35.65 -17.58 -10.42
CA GLU A 366 -36.26 -17.22 -11.71
C GLU A 366 -36.77 -18.47 -12.45
N LYS A 367 -35.98 -19.55 -12.48
CA LYS A 367 -36.39 -20.82 -13.10
C LYS A 367 -37.62 -21.43 -12.43
N SER A 368 -37.70 -21.41 -11.09
CA SER A 368 -38.86 -21.89 -10.35
C SER A 368 -40.11 -21.05 -10.60
N TYR A 369 -39.95 -19.72 -10.65
CA TYR A 369 -41.04 -18.80 -10.98
C TYR A 369 -41.56 -19.03 -12.40
N ASN A 370 -40.68 -19.11 -13.40
CA ASN A 370 -41.06 -19.39 -14.78
C ASN A 370 -41.74 -20.75 -14.95
N LYS A 371 -41.27 -21.78 -14.22
CA LYS A 371 -41.94 -23.09 -14.20
C LYS A 371 -43.38 -22.98 -13.67
N SER A 372 -43.59 -22.19 -12.62
CA SER A 372 -44.91 -21.96 -12.05
C SER A 372 -45.84 -21.25 -13.04
N LEU A 373 -45.31 -20.26 -13.79
CA LEU A 373 -46.07 -19.61 -14.88
C LEU A 373 -46.43 -20.58 -16.01
N SER A 374 -45.50 -21.44 -16.45
CA SER A 374 -45.78 -22.45 -17.48
C SER A 374 -46.83 -23.46 -17.01
N GLU A 375 -46.79 -23.88 -15.74
CA GLU A 375 -47.80 -24.78 -15.17
C GLU A 375 -49.18 -24.13 -15.11
N ILE A 376 -49.25 -22.83 -14.80
CA ILE A 376 -50.51 -22.06 -14.91
C ILE A 376 -51.03 -22.15 -16.34
N VAL A 377 -50.24 -21.80 -17.35
CA VAL A 377 -50.65 -21.80 -18.77
C VAL A 377 -51.22 -23.16 -19.22
N GLU A 378 -50.58 -24.26 -18.84
CA GLU A 378 -51.08 -25.61 -19.17
C GLU A 378 -52.42 -25.91 -18.47
N LEU A 379 -52.59 -25.49 -17.21
CA LEU A 379 -53.86 -25.60 -16.50
C LEU A 379 -54.94 -24.69 -17.12
N GLU A 380 -54.60 -23.50 -17.63
CA GLU A 380 -55.54 -22.61 -18.32
C GLU A 380 -56.09 -23.29 -19.58
N LYS A 381 -55.23 -23.99 -20.32
CA LYS A 381 -55.62 -24.78 -21.49
C LYS A 381 -56.57 -25.91 -21.11
N LEU A 382 -56.23 -26.67 -20.07
CA LEU A 382 -57.11 -27.73 -19.55
C LEU A 382 -58.46 -27.20 -19.08
N ILE A 383 -58.51 -26.00 -18.47
CA ILE A 383 -59.77 -25.38 -18.07
C ILE A 383 -60.64 -25.05 -19.28
N LYS A 384 -60.06 -24.48 -20.34
CA LYS A 384 -60.78 -24.20 -21.58
C LYS A 384 -61.31 -25.49 -22.23
N ASP A 385 -60.51 -26.54 -22.27
CA ASP A 385 -60.92 -27.84 -22.82
C ASP A 385 -62.04 -28.47 -21.98
N ASN A 386 -61.98 -28.38 -20.65
CA ASN A 386 -63.04 -28.89 -19.76
C ASN A 386 -64.32 -28.05 -19.83
N GLN A 387 -64.21 -26.73 -20.03
CA GLN A 387 -65.35 -25.85 -20.31
C GLN A 387 -66.08 -26.26 -21.59
N ALA A 388 -65.35 -26.54 -22.66
CA ALA A 388 -65.94 -27.00 -23.92
C ALA A 388 -66.67 -28.35 -23.80
N ASN A 389 -66.24 -29.21 -22.86
CA ASN A 389 -66.81 -30.54 -22.63
C ASN A 389 -67.79 -30.59 -21.44
N ASN A 390 -68.14 -29.46 -20.82
CA ASN A 390 -69.01 -29.38 -19.63
C ASN A 390 -68.54 -30.25 -18.44
N LEU A 391 -67.23 -30.45 -18.27
CA LEU A 391 -66.64 -31.23 -17.18
C LEU A 391 -66.44 -30.37 -15.92
N ILE A 392 -67.54 -30.02 -15.26
CA ILE A 392 -67.60 -29.04 -14.16
C ILE A 392 -66.61 -29.33 -13.02
N ASP A 393 -66.50 -30.58 -12.57
CA ASP A 393 -65.61 -30.93 -11.46
C ASP A 393 -64.12 -30.77 -11.82
N ASP A 394 -63.74 -31.07 -13.07
CA ASP A 394 -62.36 -30.90 -13.54
C ASP A 394 -62.01 -29.42 -13.74
N ILE A 395 -62.97 -28.57 -14.11
CA ILE A 395 -62.79 -27.11 -14.15
C ILE A 395 -62.42 -26.61 -12.76
N LEU A 396 -63.21 -26.95 -11.73
CA LEU A 396 -62.98 -26.51 -10.35
C LEU A 396 -61.63 -27.00 -9.83
N LYS A 397 -61.32 -28.28 -10.02
CA LYS A 397 -60.04 -28.88 -9.62
C LYS A 397 -58.84 -28.20 -10.25
N ASN A 398 -58.91 -27.84 -11.54
CA ASN A 398 -57.82 -27.15 -12.21
C ASN A 398 -57.73 -25.67 -11.78
N CYS A 399 -58.87 -25.00 -11.55
CA CYS A 399 -58.89 -23.65 -10.97
C CYS A 399 -58.24 -23.61 -9.59
N GLU A 400 -58.53 -24.56 -8.71
CA GLU A 400 -57.90 -24.66 -7.38
C GLU A 400 -56.37 -24.77 -7.46
N LYS A 401 -55.86 -25.56 -8.40
CA LYS A 401 -54.41 -25.66 -8.65
C LYS A 401 -53.82 -24.34 -9.10
N ILE A 402 -54.45 -23.65 -10.07
CA ILE A 402 -54.01 -22.32 -10.51
C ILE A 402 -54.01 -21.35 -9.33
N LEU A 403 -55.06 -21.32 -8.50
CA LEU A 403 -55.14 -20.46 -7.34
C LEU A 403 -54.02 -20.74 -6.33
N LYS A 404 -53.70 -22.01 -6.08
CA LYS A 404 -52.60 -22.41 -5.18
C LYS A 404 -51.25 -21.93 -5.70
N ILE A 405 -50.96 -22.17 -6.99
CA ILE A 405 -49.70 -21.76 -7.62
C ILE A 405 -49.61 -20.23 -7.66
N SER A 406 -50.67 -19.55 -8.09
CA SER A 406 -50.72 -18.08 -8.23
C SER A 406 -50.52 -17.37 -6.90
N LYS A 407 -51.10 -17.91 -5.80
CA LYS A 407 -50.84 -17.41 -4.44
C LYS A 407 -49.38 -17.60 -4.02
N SER A 408 -48.76 -18.73 -4.33
CA SER A 408 -47.35 -18.96 -3.98
C SER A 408 -46.37 -18.10 -4.79
N ILE A 409 -46.80 -17.56 -5.94
CA ILE A 409 -46.03 -16.61 -6.75
C ILE A 409 -46.56 -15.16 -6.71
N ASN A 410 -47.44 -14.85 -5.75
CA ASN A 410 -48.06 -13.53 -5.55
C ASN A 410 -48.64 -12.88 -6.83
N LYS A 411 -49.31 -13.66 -7.70
CA LYS A 411 -50.02 -13.16 -8.88
C LYS A 411 -51.49 -12.87 -8.58
N SER A 412 -51.74 -11.73 -7.94
CA SER A 412 -53.08 -11.36 -7.46
C SER A 412 -54.11 -11.19 -8.57
N ASP A 413 -53.69 -10.72 -9.74
CA ASP A 413 -54.49 -10.61 -10.96
C ASP A 413 -55.04 -11.97 -11.43
N ILE A 414 -54.18 -12.99 -11.45
CA ILE A 414 -54.57 -14.36 -11.80
C ILE A 414 -55.48 -14.94 -10.71
N VAL A 415 -55.17 -14.69 -9.44
CA VAL A 415 -56.00 -15.13 -8.31
C VAL A 415 -57.42 -14.57 -8.42
N GLU A 416 -57.57 -13.28 -8.68
CA GLU A 416 -58.89 -12.63 -8.80
C GLU A 416 -59.68 -13.17 -10.01
N SER A 417 -58.99 -13.33 -11.15
CA SER A 417 -59.59 -13.88 -12.38
C SER A 417 -60.14 -15.29 -12.15
N TYR A 418 -59.34 -16.17 -11.54
CA TYR A 418 -59.76 -17.56 -11.33
C TYR A 418 -60.73 -17.75 -10.17
N LEU A 419 -60.72 -16.88 -9.16
CA LEU A 419 -61.81 -16.86 -8.15
C LEU A 419 -63.16 -16.53 -8.78
N THR A 420 -63.19 -15.68 -9.80
CA THR A 420 -64.41 -15.35 -10.54
C THR A 420 -64.89 -16.56 -11.34
N ILE A 421 -63.99 -17.27 -12.03
CA ILE A 421 -64.32 -18.50 -12.77
C ILE A 421 -64.84 -19.59 -11.83
N VAL A 422 -64.24 -19.76 -10.65
CA VAL A 422 -64.72 -20.71 -9.62
C VAL A 422 -66.15 -20.39 -9.22
N LYS A 423 -66.45 -19.13 -8.85
CA LYS A 423 -67.82 -18.72 -8.46
C LYS A 423 -68.85 -18.99 -9.56
N GLN A 424 -68.51 -18.67 -10.81
CA GLN A 424 -69.40 -18.93 -11.96
C GLN A 424 -69.64 -20.43 -12.16
N THR A 425 -68.58 -21.24 -12.04
CA THR A 425 -68.65 -22.70 -12.24
C THR A 425 -69.42 -23.38 -11.10
N GLU A 426 -69.27 -22.91 -9.85
CA GLU A 426 -70.06 -23.37 -8.70
C GLU A 426 -71.55 -23.05 -8.87
N SER A 427 -71.90 -21.85 -9.35
CA SER A 427 -73.28 -21.49 -9.68
C SER A 427 -73.88 -22.42 -10.73
N LEU A 428 -73.12 -22.72 -11.80
CA LEU A 428 -73.54 -23.65 -12.85
C LEU A 428 -73.74 -25.08 -12.30
N LYS A 429 -72.84 -25.53 -11.41
CA LYS A 429 -72.95 -26.83 -10.75
C LYS A 429 -74.24 -26.95 -9.94
N GLU A 430 -74.57 -25.90 -9.20
CA GLU A 430 -75.79 -25.85 -8.38
C GLU A 430 -77.06 -25.78 -9.24
N GLU A 431 -77.06 -24.99 -10.32
CA GLU A 431 -78.16 -24.97 -11.30
C GLU A 431 -78.41 -26.35 -11.91
N ASN A 432 -77.35 -27.06 -12.31
CA ASN A 432 -77.46 -28.43 -12.82
C ASN A 432 -78.01 -29.41 -11.77
N ARG A 433 -77.56 -29.30 -10.51
CA ARG A 433 -78.08 -30.12 -9.40
C ARG A 433 -79.58 -29.89 -9.20
N LEU A 434 -80.01 -28.62 -9.13
CA LEU A 434 -81.41 -28.24 -8.98
C LEU A 434 -82.25 -28.71 -10.19
N PHE A 435 -81.72 -28.58 -11.40
CA PHE A 435 -82.35 -29.09 -12.60
C PHE A 435 -82.55 -30.62 -12.54
N GLU A 436 -81.51 -31.38 -12.16
CA GLU A 436 -81.62 -32.84 -12.00
C GLU A 436 -82.61 -33.25 -10.91
N GLU A 437 -82.62 -32.56 -9.77
CA GLU A 437 -83.58 -32.79 -8.69
C GLU A 437 -85.02 -32.52 -9.15
N ASN A 438 -85.24 -31.44 -9.90
CA ASN A 438 -86.52 -31.14 -10.52
C ASN A 438 -86.93 -32.22 -11.53
N GLN A 439 -86.02 -32.67 -12.40
CA GLN A 439 -86.31 -33.78 -13.32
C GLN A 439 -86.72 -35.05 -12.55
N LYS A 440 -86.01 -35.41 -11.46
CA LYS A 440 -86.39 -36.57 -10.62
C LYS A 440 -87.78 -36.40 -9.99
N LYS A 441 -88.09 -35.20 -9.48
CA LYS A 441 -89.39 -34.89 -8.87
C LYS A 441 -90.52 -34.99 -9.90
N LEU A 442 -90.35 -34.43 -11.10
CA LEU A 442 -91.32 -34.52 -12.20
C LEU A 442 -91.56 -35.97 -12.62
N LYS A 443 -90.51 -36.79 -12.74
CA LYS A 443 -90.64 -38.23 -13.03
C LYS A 443 -91.45 -38.96 -11.97
N GLN A 444 -91.21 -38.65 -10.69
CA GLN A 444 -91.96 -39.25 -9.58
C GLN A 444 -93.43 -38.80 -9.56
N GLU A 445 -93.68 -37.51 -9.81
CA GLU A 445 -95.02 -36.95 -9.89
C GLU A 445 -95.82 -37.60 -11.03
N LEU A 446 -95.24 -37.70 -12.23
CA LEU A 446 -95.86 -38.38 -13.37
C LEU A 446 -96.14 -39.86 -13.06
N SER A 447 -95.22 -40.57 -12.40
CA SER A 447 -95.45 -41.95 -11.96
C SER A 447 -96.66 -42.08 -11.01
N ASN A 448 -96.82 -41.13 -10.09
CA ASN A 448 -97.97 -41.09 -9.19
C ASN A 448 -99.28 -40.74 -9.93
N LEU A 449 -99.22 -39.82 -10.89
CA LEU A 449 -100.36 -39.48 -11.75
C LEU A 449 -100.76 -40.67 -12.63
N VAL A 450 -99.82 -41.46 -13.17
CA VAL A 450 -100.12 -42.70 -13.90
C VAL A 450 -100.94 -43.67 -13.04
N LYS A 451 -100.52 -43.91 -11.80
CA LYS A 451 -101.24 -44.80 -10.87
C LYS A 451 -102.66 -44.28 -10.63
N SER A 452 -102.78 -42.99 -10.35
CA SER A 452 -104.07 -42.32 -10.10
C SER A 452 -104.99 -42.37 -11.32
N LEU A 453 -104.44 -42.17 -12.52
CA LEU A 453 -105.17 -42.23 -13.78
C LEU A 453 -105.68 -43.64 -14.05
N THR A 454 -104.84 -44.65 -13.83
CA THR A 454 -105.21 -46.05 -14.03
C THR A 454 -106.38 -46.44 -13.10
N SER A 455 -106.34 -46.02 -11.83
CA SER A 455 -107.46 -46.22 -10.90
C SER A 455 -108.71 -45.45 -11.32
N ALA A 456 -108.59 -44.19 -11.74
CA ALA A 456 -109.73 -43.38 -12.18
C ALA A 456 -110.39 -43.98 -13.44
N LEU A 457 -109.60 -44.46 -14.40
CA LEU A 457 -110.11 -45.12 -15.60
C LEU A 457 -110.79 -46.45 -15.28
N LYS A 458 -110.24 -47.26 -14.36
CA LYS A 458 -110.85 -48.53 -13.93
C LYS A 458 -112.21 -48.31 -13.23
N ASN A 459 -112.35 -47.22 -12.48
CA ASN A 459 -113.59 -46.87 -11.80
C ASN A 459 -114.53 -46.02 -12.66
N PHE A 460 -114.19 -45.79 -13.95
CA PHE A 460 -114.95 -44.94 -14.87
C PHE A 460 -115.16 -43.48 -14.36
N GLU A 461 -114.26 -42.96 -13.53
CA GLU A 461 -114.26 -41.59 -12.98
C GLU A 461 -113.68 -40.57 -13.99
N LEU A 462 -114.38 -40.30 -15.11
CA LEU A 462 -113.86 -39.48 -16.23
C LEU A 462 -113.45 -38.06 -15.86
N SER A 463 -114.18 -37.37 -14.99
CA SER A 463 -113.85 -36.00 -14.57
C SER A 463 -112.46 -35.96 -13.92
N LYS A 464 -112.21 -36.90 -13.01
CA LYS A 464 -110.93 -37.04 -12.32
C LYS A 464 -109.81 -37.49 -13.25
N ALA A 465 -110.10 -38.41 -14.18
CA ALA A 465 -109.14 -38.81 -15.21
C ALA A 465 -108.74 -37.62 -16.10
N SER A 466 -109.69 -36.74 -16.45
CA SER A 466 -109.43 -35.52 -17.23
C SER A 466 -108.49 -34.56 -16.49
N GLU A 467 -108.75 -34.30 -15.20
CA GLU A 467 -107.89 -33.47 -14.36
C GLU A 467 -106.48 -34.02 -14.24
N ILE A 468 -106.34 -35.35 -14.11
CA ILE A 468 -105.04 -36.03 -14.02
C ILE A 468 -104.27 -35.89 -15.35
N ILE A 469 -104.94 -36.03 -16.50
CA ILE A 469 -104.32 -35.81 -17.81
C ILE A 469 -103.81 -34.38 -17.96
N GLN A 470 -104.59 -33.38 -17.53
CA GLN A 470 -104.17 -31.97 -17.58
C GLN A 470 -102.96 -31.68 -16.68
N LYS A 471 -102.96 -32.19 -15.44
CA LYS A 471 -101.80 -32.08 -14.53
C LYS A 471 -100.56 -32.73 -15.11
N GLY A 472 -100.72 -33.90 -15.75
CA GLY A 472 -99.62 -34.57 -16.43
C GLY A 472 -99.05 -33.76 -17.58
N LYS A 473 -99.90 -33.13 -18.41
CA LYS A 473 -99.44 -32.24 -19.51
C LYS A 473 -98.59 -31.09 -19.01
N ILE A 474 -98.98 -30.45 -17.90
CA ILE A 474 -98.19 -29.36 -17.30
C ILE A 474 -96.81 -29.88 -16.85
N ALA A 475 -96.76 -31.00 -16.14
CA ALA A 475 -95.51 -31.60 -15.69
C ALA A 475 -94.58 -32.03 -16.84
N LEU A 476 -95.13 -32.39 -18.01
CA LEU A 476 -94.35 -32.79 -19.18
C LEU A 476 -93.70 -31.62 -19.94
N ILE A 477 -94.21 -30.39 -19.82
CA ILE A 477 -93.63 -29.22 -20.48
C ILE A 477 -92.19 -29.00 -19.97
N GLU A 478 -91.97 -29.20 -18.67
CA GLU A 478 -90.68 -28.99 -18.00
C GLU A 478 -89.80 -30.25 -17.97
N LEU A 479 -90.33 -31.41 -18.35
CA LEU A 479 -89.59 -32.67 -18.41
C LEU A 479 -88.81 -32.76 -19.73
N VAL A 480 -87.56 -33.21 -19.69
CA VAL A 480 -86.74 -33.43 -20.89
C VAL A 480 -86.76 -34.89 -21.36
N ASP A 481 -87.21 -35.82 -20.51
CA ASP A 481 -87.28 -37.25 -20.81
C ASP A 481 -88.37 -37.57 -21.86
N GLU A 482 -87.94 -37.68 -23.12
CA GLU A 482 -88.80 -37.98 -24.26
C GLU A 482 -89.44 -39.37 -24.22
N GLU A 483 -88.84 -40.34 -23.50
CA GLU A 483 -89.44 -41.66 -23.37
C GLU A 483 -90.69 -41.60 -22.47
N ILE A 484 -90.61 -40.86 -21.37
CA ILE A 484 -91.73 -40.63 -20.45
C ILE A 484 -92.83 -39.83 -21.14
N LYS A 485 -92.48 -38.80 -21.93
CA LYS A 485 -93.46 -38.07 -22.76
C LYS A 485 -94.25 -39.00 -23.66
N LYS A 486 -93.56 -39.87 -24.42
CA LYS A 486 -94.22 -40.85 -25.30
C LYS A 486 -95.11 -41.83 -24.54
N LYS A 487 -94.70 -42.28 -23.34
CA LYS A 487 -95.54 -43.14 -22.49
C LYS A 487 -96.82 -42.43 -22.07
N TRP A 488 -96.73 -41.13 -21.76
CA TRP A 488 -97.90 -40.32 -21.37
C TRP A 488 -98.90 -40.14 -22.51
N ASP A 489 -98.44 -39.98 -23.76
CA ASP A 489 -99.33 -39.96 -24.93
C ASP A 489 -100.17 -41.24 -25.04
N GLY A 490 -99.58 -42.38 -24.67
CA GLY A 490 -100.30 -43.66 -24.60
C GLY A 490 -101.42 -43.65 -23.54
N PHE A 491 -101.17 -43.03 -22.38
CA PHE A 491 -102.20 -42.87 -21.35
C PHE A 491 -103.29 -41.88 -21.76
N GLU A 492 -102.95 -40.81 -22.46
CA GLU A 492 -103.94 -39.88 -23.03
C GLU A 492 -104.86 -40.58 -24.04
N LYS A 493 -104.30 -41.41 -24.93
CA LYS A 493 -105.11 -42.22 -25.86
C LYS A 493 -106.05 -43.18 -25.13
N LYS A 494 -105.60 -43.82 -24.06
CA LYS A 494 -106.45 -44.69 -23.22
C LYS A 494 -107.60 -43.91 -22.58
N TYR A 495 -107.32 -42.70 -22.05
CA TYR A 495 -108.37 -41.82 -21.54
C TYR A 495 -109.39 -41.42 -22.62
N LEU A 496 -108.93 -41.05 -23.83
CA LEU A 496 -109.82 -40.71 -24.94
C LEU A 496 -110.69 -41.91 -25.35
N ALA A 497 -110.13 -43.12 -25.39
CA ALA A 497 -110.88 -44.35 -25.65
C ALA A 497 -111.94 -44.61 -24.56
N ALA A 498 -111.57 -44.48 -23.28
CA ALA A 498 -112.49 -44.62 -22.14
C ALA A 498 -113.64 -43.61 -22.21
N LYS A 499 -113.31 -42.35 -22.55
CA LYS A 499 -114.29 -41.27 -22.70
C LYS A 499 -115.28 -41.58 -23.83
N SER A 500 -114.77 -41.98 -25.00
CA SER A 500 -115.62 -42.38 -26.12
C SER A 500 -116.53 -43.55 -25.78
N LEU A 501 -116.02 -44.55 -25.06
CA LEU A 501 -116.81 -45.70 -24.61
C LEU A 501 -117.95 -45.28 -23.70
N ILE A 502 -117.68 -44.45 -22.68
CA ILE A 502 -118.74 -43.98 -21.77
C ILE A 502 -119.77 -43.13 -22.51
N GLU A 503 -119.35 -42.22 -23.40
CA GLU A 503 -120.29 -41.43 -24.21
C GLU A 503 -121.19 -42.32 -25.07
N GLU A 504 -120.65 -43.42 -25.61
CA GLU A 504 -121.42 -44.42 -26.34
C GLU A 504 -122.36 -45.23 -25.43
N ILE A 505 -121.91 -45.64 -24.24
CA ILE A 505 -122.73 -46.33 -23.24
C ILE A 505 -123.88 -45.41 -22.78
N GLU A 506 -123.62 -44.13 -22.51
CA GLU A 506 -124.66 -43.16 -22.14
C GLU A 506 -125.70 -43.01 -23.24
N LYS A 507 -125.26 -42.96 -24.51
CA LYS A 507 -126.16 -42.89 -25.67
C LYS A 507 -127.00 -44.16 -25.79
N LEU A 508 -126.37 -45.33 -25.73
CA LEU A 508 -127.05 -46.63 -25.78
C LEU A 508 -128.00 -46.82 -24.59
N SER A 509 -127.61 -46.34 -23.41
CA SER A 509 -128.43 -46.41 -22.19
C SER A 509 -129.66 -45.52 -22.31
N LYS A 510 -129.51 -44.28 -22.81
CA LYS A 510 -130.65 -43.40 -23.13
C LYS A 510 -131.58 -44.03 -24.16
N SER A 511 -131.04 -44.60 -25.24
CA SER A 511 -131.83 -45.31 -26.26
C SER A 511 -132.52 -46.56 -25.70
N GLY A 512 -131.84 -47.32 -24.83
CA GLY A 512 -132.40 -48.49 -24.15
C GLY A 512 -133.52 -48.13 -23.18
N LEU A 513 -133.35 -47.07 -22.39
CA LEU A 513 -134.38 -46.51 -21.51
C LEU A 513 -135.60 -46.06 -22.30
N GLN A 514 -135.40 -45.32 -23.39
CA GLN A 514 -136.49 -44.83 -24.25
C GLN A 514 -137.27 -45.99 -24.91
N ALA A 515 -136.58 -47.06 -25.33
CA ALA A 515 -137.21 -48.28 -25.82
C ALA A 515 -138.01 -49.02 -24.72
N LEU A 516 -137.53 -49.01 -23.47
CA LEU A 516 -138.24 -49.55 -22.31
C LEU A 516 -139.53 -48.75 -22.00
N GLU A 517 -139.45 -47.42 -22.03
CA GLU A 517 -140.59 -46.52 -21.80
C GLU A 517 -141.68 -46.71 -22.86
N THR A 518 -141.29 -47.01 -24.10
CA THR A 518 -142.20 -47.30 -25.21
C THR A 518 -142.65 -48.76 -25.27
N LYS A 519 -142.29 -49.59 -24.26
CA LYS A 519 -142.59 -51.02 -24.15
C LYS A 519 -142.00 -51.90 -25.28
N ALA A 520 -141.01 -51.39 -26.00
CA ALA A 520 -140.22 -52.13 -27.00
C ALA A 520 -139.11 -52.93 -26.29
N TYR A 521 -139.50 -53.94 -25.51
CA TYR A 521 -138.60 -54.68 -24.62
C TYR A 521 -137.45 -55.38 -25.36
N ASP A 522 -137.71 -55.95 -26.54
CA ASP A 522 -136.68 -56.63 -27.34
C ASP A 522 -135.61 -55.65 -27.87
N GLU A 523 -136.02 -54.42 -28.20
CA GLU A 523 -135.13 -53.38 -28.71
C GLU A 523 -134.31 -52.75 -27.57
N SER A 524 -134.93 -52.55 -26.40
CA SER A 524 -134.23 -52.16 -25.17
C SER A 524 -133.17 -53.19 -24.76
N LEU A 525 -133.51 -54.48 -24.78
CA LEU A 525 -132.59 -55.57 -24.48
C LEU A 525 -131.40 -55.58 -25.45
N LYS A 526 -131.64 -55.28 -26.73
CA LYS A 526 -130.58 -55.17 -27.74
C LYS A 526 -129.60 -54.03 -27.42
N PHE A 527 -130.07 -52.86 -26.97
CA PHE A 527 -129.20 -51.76 -26.57
C PHE A 527 -128.39 -52.09 -25.30
N TYR A 528 -129.00 -52.70 -24.28
CA TYR A 528 -128.25 -53.12 -23.09
C TYR A 528 -127.26 -54.27 -23.38
N LYS A 529 -127.58 -55.20 -24.28
CA LYS A 529 -126.60 -56.19 -24.77
C LYS A 529 -125.42 -55.52 -25.46
N GLN A 530 -125.66 -54.52 -26.30
CA GLN A 530 -124.58 -53.75 -26.92
C GLN A 530 -123.72 -52.98 -25.90
N ILE A 531 -124.31 -52.50 -24.80
CA ILE A 531 -123.55 -51.91 -23.69
C ILE A 531 -122.64 -52.95 -23.05
N VAL A 532 -123.17 -54.14 -22.73
CA VAL A 532 -122.40 -55.25 -22.17
C VAL A 532 -121.25 -55.63 -23.10
N ASP A 533 -121.54 -55.87 -24.40
CA ASP A 533 -120.53 -56.21 -25.40
C ASP A 533 -119.43 -55.15 -25.51
N LYS A 534 -119.79 -53.87 -25.40
CA LYS A 534 -118.81 -52.76 -25.46
C LYS A 534 -117.97 -52.63 -24.18
N ILE A 535 -118.53 -52.92 -23.01
CA ILE A 535 -117.78 -52.96 -21.75
C ILE A 535 -116.83 -54.16 -21.76
N GLU A 536 -117.33 -55.35 -22.11
CA GLU A 536 -116.53 -56.59 -22.19
C GLU A 536 -115.42 -56.47 -23.25
N GLY A 537 -115.67 -55.78 -24.36
CA GLY A 537 -114.68 -55.51 -25.40
C GLY A 537 -113.64 -54.45 -25.03
N TYR A 538 -113.83 -53.70 -23.94
CA TYR A 538 -112.87 -52.69 -23.45
C TYR A 538 -112.01 -53.19 -22.29
N GLU A 539 -112.50 -54.17 -21.52
CA GLU A 539 -111.72 -54.84 -20.46
C GLU A 539 -110.70 -55.85 -20.99
N ASN A 540 -110.90 -56.34 -22.23
CA ASN A 540 -109.95 -57.17 -22.99
C ASN A 540 -109.03 -56.30 -23.87
#